data_AF-C7Z255-F1
#
_entry.id   AF-C7Z255-F1
#
_cell.length_a   1.000
_cell.length_b   1.000
_cell.length_c   1.000
_cell.angle_alpha   90.00
_cell.angle_beta   90.00
_cell.angle_gamma   90.00
#
_symmetry.space_group_name_H-M   'P 1'
#
loop_
_entity.id
_entity.type
_entity.pdbx_description
1 polymer ?
#
loop_
_entity_poly.entity_id
_entity_poly.type
_entity_poly.pdbx_seq_one_letter_code
_entity_poly.pdbx_strand_id
1 'polypeptide(L)'
;MGILFSRPAQETFPDGAFPVGNISSLNASSIAPYIGVNTGLYGGISKSNLPPIPFEWIVSPDADRVTDSCPNGDNILTFFGVSEGVISILVPLFAYRPLIYKLSRGYFGRRTKNSIIVAWTVTFACQLLANAIIAGMIGNTPGYGHLNMLHIFTVYMTRPRFHFIVLALLRSLVGIKRPREWDKTTIINRRLDNRVEFPFTDSYIATVASEMLMFIISAIFTGVTWHRYPKFEMSAREYMDDHINYVSSIPGVMCLCILGFVPIYKRYGDAFPVEGRRYEAARRWGASVAADGTTRIGVKRNVYKGAAVKRIGSAVAAALLMGYATLVQWSYWTRLLELPGVLFCPPKMIETGVIWTVFTLIGVLAGAAS
;
A
#
# COMPACT_ATOMS: atom_id res chain seq x y z
N MET A 1 16.06 -1.48 11.94
CA MET A 1 16.34 -0.55 10.81
C MET A 1 15.74 0.86 11.07
N GLY A 2 15.81 1.40 12.30
CA GLY A 2 15.14 2.66 12.69
C GLY A 2 15.98 3.94 12.61
N ILE A 3 17.25 3.86 12.19
CA ILE A 3 18.26 4.92 12.38
C ILE A 3 18.16 6.05 11.31
N LEU A 4 17.43 5.84 10.21
CA LEU A 4 17.40 6.80 9.09
C LEU A 4 16.45 8.00 9.30
N PHE A 5 15.56 7.98 10.29
CA PHE A 5 14.45 8.95 10.39
C PHE A 5 14.24 9.60 11.74
N SER A 6 15.09 9.33 12.73
CA SER A 6 15.03 10.07 13.97
C SER A 6 15.86 11.35 13.81
N ARG A 7 15.25 12.51 14.10
CA ARG A 7 16.00 13.57 14.81
C ARG A 7 16.70 12.92 16.02
N PRO A 8 17.61 13.59 16.74
CA PRO A 8 17.86 13.21 18.13
C PRO A 8 16.58 13.47 18.98
N ALA A 9 15.44 12.91 18.58
CA ALA A 9 14.27 12.72 19.40
C ALA A 9 14.64 11.57 20.33
N GLN A 10 14.66 11.88 21.61
CA GLN A 10 14.95 11.01 22.74
C GLN A 10 14.60 9.53 22.46
N GLU A 11 15.61 8.68 22.33
CA GLU A 11 15.44 7.21 22.37
C GLU A 11 15.02 6.72 23.77
N THR A 12 14.87 7.63 24.73
CA THR A 12 14.35 7.32 26.05
C THR A 12 12.89 6.92 25.92
N PHE A 13 12.66 5.65 26.18
CA PHE A 13 11.34 5.05 26.20
C PHE A 13 10.42 5.81 27.17
N PRO A 14 9.19 6.15 26.78
CA PRO A 14 8.33 7.00 27.58
C PRO A 14 7.87 6.28 28.86
N ASP A 15 7.80 7.03 29.96
CA ASP A 15 7.34 6.52 31.25
C ASP A 15 5.91 5.97 31.14
N GLY A 16 5.67 4.80 31.71
CA GLY A 16 4.35 4.15 31.71
C GLY A 16 3.94 3.54 30.36
N ALA A 17 4.81 3.55 29.35
CA ALA A 17 4.64 2.72 28.17
C ALA A 17 5.11 1.29 28.41
N PHE A 18 4.60 0.36 27.61
CA PHE A 18 5.02 -1.03 27.63
C PHE A 18 4.97 -1.60 26.21
N PRO A 19 5.92 -2.49 25.85
CA PRO A 19 5.83 -3.19 24.58
C PRO A 19 4.58 -4.06 24.53
N VAL A 20 3.97 -4.15 23.34
CA VAL A 20 2.78 -4.95 23.10
C VAL A 20 2.98 -6.41 23.55
N GLY A 21 1.98 -6.94 24.25
CA GLY A 21 1.97 -8.29 24.79
C GLY A 21 2.59 -8.41 26.19
N ASN A 22 3.16 -7.33 26.75
CA ASN A 22 3.73 -7.37 28.09
C ASN A 22 2.66 -7.34 29.18
N ILE A 23 2.39 -8.51 29.77
CA ILE A 23 1.39 -8.73 30.82
C ILE A 23 1.69 -7.90 32.09
N SER A 24 2.94 -7.50 32.33
CA SER A 24 3.27 -6.65 33.50
C SER A 24 2.57 -5.30 33.46
N SER A 25 2.09 -4.86 32.28
CA SER A 25 1.35 -3.61 32.11
C SER A 25 -0.05 -3.65 32.72
N LEU A 26 -0.59 -4.84 33.06
CA LEU A 26 -1.94 -4.98 33.63
C LEU A 26 -2.15 -4.22 34.93
N ASN A 27 -1.09 -4.08 35.73
CA ASN A 27 -1.16 -3.39 37.02
C ASN A 27 -0.67 -1.93 36.93
N ALA A 28 -0.27 -1.47 35.74
CA ALA A 28 0.24 -0.11 35.57
C ALA A 28 -0.91 0.90 35.56
N SER A 29 -0.75 2.00 36.30
CA SER A 29 -1.75 3.07 36.40
C SER A 29 -2.03 3.78 35.07
N SER A 30 -1.07 3.75 34.13
CA SER A 30 -1.20 4.28 32.77
C SER A 30 -2.00 3.38 31.83
N ILE A 31 -2.24 2.11 32.19
CA ILE A 31 -2.80 1.09 31.30
C ILE A 31 -4.10 0.50 31.85
N ALA A 32 -4.08 0.04 33.11
CA ALA A 32 -5.20 -0.69 33.73
C ALA A 32 -6.57 0.00 33.59
N PRO A 33 -6.69 1.34 33.79
CA PRO A 33 -7.99 2.02 33.70
C PRO A 33 -8.57 2.09 32.27
N TYR A 34 -7.75 1.83 31.25
CA TYR A 34 -8.07 2.06 29.84
C TYR A 34 -8.28 0.76 29.07
N ILE A 35 -8.17 -0.39 29.72
CA ILE A 35 -8.44 -1.68 29.12
C ILE A 35 -9.91 -1.71 28.66
N GLY A 36 -10.11 -1.98 27.38
CA GLY A 36 -11.42 -2.04 26.73
C GLY A 36 -12.03 -0.67 26.40
N VAL A 37 -11.30 0.43 26.63
CA VAL A 37 -11.82 1.77 26.34
C VAL A 37 -11.48 2.15 24.89
N ASN A 38 -12.49 2.23 24.03
CA ASN A 38 -12.35 2.59 22.62
C ASN A 38 -13.43 3.59 22.18
N THR A 39 -13.47 4.76 22.82
CA THR A 39 -14.57 5.73 22.67
C THR A 39 -14.16 7.05 22.02
N GLY A 40 -12.86 7.34 21.91
CA GLY A 40 -12.33 8.61 21.37
C GLY A 40 -12.74 9.86 22.15
N LEU A 41 -13.30 9.69 23.36
CA LEU A 41 -13.78 10.76 24.23
C LEU A 41 -12.81 10.96 25.38
N TYR A 42 -12.16 12.12 25.42
CA TYR A 42 -11.15 12.48 26.43
C TYR A 42 -11.70 13.35 27.58
N GLY A 43 -13.02 13.58 27.62
CA GLY A 43 -13.64 14.48 28.59
C GLY A 43 -13.62 13.94 30.02
N GLY A 44 -13.30 14.79 31.00
CA GLY A 44 -13.43 14.47 32.42
C GLY A 44 -12.29 13.64 33.05
N ILE A 45 -11.25 13.30 32.28
CA ILE A 45 -10.09 12.52 32.75
C ILE A 45 -8.92 13.46 33.05
N SER A 46 -8.25 13.24 34.19
CA SER A 46 -7.01 13.98 34.49
C SER A 46 -5.95 13.69 33.44
N LYS A 47 -5.40 14.75 32.86
CA LYS A 47 -4.47 14.69 31.71
C LYS A 47 -3.14 13.98 32.04
N SER A 48 -2.75 13.93 33.31
CA SER A 48 -1.57 13.21 33.81
C SER A 48 -1.71 11.69 33.76
N ASN A 49 -2.93 11.17 33.58
CA ASN A 49 -3.22 9.75 33.72
C ASN A 49 -3.50 9.07 32.38
N LEU A 50 -3.44 9.79 31.27
CA LEU A 50 -3.79 9.23 29.95
C LEU A 50 -2.82 8.11 29.53
N PRO A 51 -3.30 7.10 28.78
CA PRO A 51 -2.45 6.05 28.25
C PRO A 51 -1.52 6.60 27.16
N PRO A 52 -0.39 5.94 26.85
CA PRO A 52 0.57 6.45 25.86
C PRO A 52 0.07 6.47 24.41
N ILE A 53 -1.15 5.99 24.14
CA ILE A 53 -1.79 5.97 22.83
C ILE A 53 -3.23 6.55 22.88
N PRO A 54 -3.75 7.12 21.78
CA PRO A 54 -5.15 7.51 21.65
C PRO A 54 -6.14 6.38 21.94
N PHE A 55 -7.29 6.69 22.54
CA PHE A 55 -8.34 5.70 22.84
C PHE A 55 -8.88 5.00 21.59
N GLU A 56 -8.93 5.70 20.46
CA GLU A 56 -9.34 5.12 19.18
C GLU A 56 -8.39 4.03 18.68
N TRP A 57 -7.16 3.95 19.18
CA TRP A 57 -6.15 2.98 18.76
C TRP A 57 -6.13 1.74 19.67
N ILE A 58 -6.86 1.77 20.78
CA ILE A 58 -6.92 0.67 21.75
C ILE A 58 -7.73 -0.50 21.16
N VAL A 59 -7.13 -1.68 21.14
CA VAL A 59 -7.76 -2.93 20.72
C VAL A 59 -7.41 -3.97 21.77
N SER A 60 -8.16 -4.03 22.87
CA SER A 60 -7.92 -4.96 23.97
C SER A 60 -9.20 -5.67 24.40
N PRO A 61 -9.13 -6.89 24.94
CA PRO A 61 -10.29 -7.56 25.49
C PRO A 61 -10.72 -6.92 26.82
N ASP A 62 -11.87 -7.34 27.35
CA ASP A 62 -12.29 -7.07 28.73
C ASP A 62 -11.19 -7.47 29.73
N ALA A 63 -11.04 -6.71 30.81
CA ALA A 63 -9.95 -6.89 31.79
C ALA A 63 -9.80 -8.33 32.31
N ASP A 64 -10.92 -9.05 32.48
CA ASP A 64 -10.94 -10.43 32.97
C ASP A 64 -10.33 -11.45 31.99
N ARG A 65 -10.19 -11.09 30.71
CA ARG A 65 -9.73 -11.98 29.62
C ARG A 65 -8.37 -11.59 29.03
N VAL A 66 -7.75 -10.52 29.52
CA VAL A 66 -6.42 -10.08 29.05
C VAL A 66 -5.31 -11.08 29.43
N THR A 67 -5.58 -12.01 30.35
CA THR A 67 -4.66 -13.08 30.76
C THR A 67 -4.47 -14.16 29.69
N ASP A 68 -5.35 -14.25 28.71
CA ASP A 68 -5.17 -15.08 27.51
C ASP A 68 -4.07 -14.45 26.65
N SER A 69 -3.01 -15.21 26.35
CA SER A 69 -1.74 -14.71 25.80
C SER A 69 -1.90 -13.70 24.64
N CYS A 70 -1.70 -12.41 24.93
CA CYS A 70 -1.65 -11.36 23.91
C CYS A 70 -0.43 -11.55 23.00
N PRO A 71 -0.55 -11.33 21.68
CA PRO A 71 0.59 -11.45 20.78
C PRO A 71 1.62 -10.36 21.08
N ASN A 72 2.90 -10.72 21.09
CA ASN A 72 3.99 -9.76 21.22
C ASN A 72 4.11 -8.87 19.97
N GLY A 73 4.66 -7.66 20.12
CA GLY A 73 4.87 -6.72 19.00
C GLY A 73 5.64 -7.33 17.81
N ASP A 74 6.71 -8.07 18.09
CA ASP A 74 7.50 -8.75 17.04
C ASP A 74 6.68 -9.80 16.26
N ASN A 75 5.77 -10.50 16.94
CA ASN A 75 4.89 -11.47 16.29
C ASN A 75 3.91 -10.77 15.36
N ILE A 76 3.37 -9.61 15.76
CA ILE A 76 2.46 -8.81 14.94
C ILE A 76 3.18 -8.27 13.69
N LEU A 77 4.37 -7.69 13.85
CA LEU A 77 5.18 -7.20 12.72
C LEU A 77 5.58 -8.34 11.78
N THR A 78 6.04 -9.46 12.34
CA THR A 78 6.38 -10.66 11.55
C THR A 78 5.17 -11.11 10.75
N PHE A 79 3.98 -11.10 11.35
CA PHE A 79 2.74 -11.48 10.67
C PHE A 79 2.38 -10.52 9.52
N PHE A 80 2.52 -9.21 9.71
CA PHE A 80 2.37 -8.24 8.62
C PHE A 80 3.35 -8.52 7.49
N GLY A 81 4.61 -8.80 7.82
CA GLY A 81 5.66 -9.10 6.84
C GLY A 81 5.39 -10.39 6.07
N VAL A 82 5.00 -11.46 6.77
CA VAL A 82 4.66 -12.76 6.17
C VAL A 82 3.45 -12.64 5.26
N SER A 83 2.36 -12.01 5.73
CA SER A 83 1.14 -11.85 4.92
C SER A 83 1.39 -11.04 3.64
N GLU A 84 2.10 -9.91 3.73
CA GLU A 84 2.46 -9.13 2.53
C GLU A 84 3.52 -9.82 1.66
N GLY A 85 4.40 -10.64 2.24
CA GLY A 85 5.35 -11.48 1.50
C GLY A 85 4.62 -12.50 0.62
N VAL A 86 3.62 -13.20 1.19
CA VAL A 86 2.75 -14.14 0.46
C VAL A 86 2.00 -13.41 -0.65
N ILE A 87 1.38 -12.26 -0.35
CA ILE A 87 0.70 -11.44 -1.36
C ILE A 87 1.67 -11.05 -2.49
N SER A 88 2.87 -10.59 -2.15
CA SER A 88 3.86 -10.15 -3.14
C SER A 88 4.35 -11.26 -4.07
N ILE A 89 4.36 -12.52 -3.61
CA ILE A 89 4.68 -13.70 -4.43
C ILE A 89 3.52 -14.06 -5.37
N LEU A 90 2.28 -13.95 -4.89
CA LEU A 90 1.08 -14.34 -5.64
C LEU A 90 0.63 -13.27 -6.65
N VAL A 91 0.80 -11.99 -6.32
CA VAL A 91 0.41 -10.85 -7.16
C VAL A 91 0.94 -10.95 -8.60
N PRO A 92 2.21 -11.30 -8.88
CA PRO A 92 2.70 -11.52 -10.24
C PRO A 92 1.86 -12.52 -11.06
N LEU A 93 1.28 -13.54 -10.44
CA LEU A 93 0.44 -14.52 -11.13
C LEU A 93 -0.94 -13.94 -11.45
N PHE A 94 -1.59 -13.33 -10.47
CA PHE A 94 -2.95 -12.80 -10.60
C PHE A 94 -3.01 -11.49 -11.40
N ALA A 95 -1.93 -10.70 -11.39
CA ALA A 95 -1.81 -9.47 -12.15
C ALA A 95 -1.43 -9.70 -13.63
N TYR A 96 -1.06 -10.93 -13.99
CA TYR A 96 -0.58 -11.23 -15.33
C TYR A 96 -1.73 -11.41 -16.32
N ARG A 97 -2.11 -10.31 -16.98
CA ARG A 97 -3.25 -10.23 -17.91
C ARG A 97 -3.28 -11.33 -18.99
N PRO A 98 -2.17 -11.77 -19.62
CA PRO A 98 -2.21 -12.86 -20.60
C PRO A 98 -2.66 -14.21 -20.02
N LEU A 99 -2.30 -14.50 -18.77
CA LEU A 99 -2.80 -15.69 -18.08
C LEU A 99 -4.30 -15.57 -17.82
N ILE A 100 -4.78 -14.40 -17.37
CA ILE A 100 -6.21 -14.17 -17.12
C ILE A 100 -7.03 -14.28 -18.41
N TYR A 101 -6.55 -13.72 -19.51
CA TYR A 101 -7.18 -13.88 -20.82
C TYR A 101 -7.27 -15.35 -21.24
N LYS A 102 -6.18 -16.11 -21.06
CA LYS A 102 -6.16 -17.54 -21.42
C LYS A 102 -7.10 -18.36 -20.54
N LEU A 103 -7.07 -18.15 -19.22
CA LEU A 103 -7.92 -18.87 -18.26
C LEU A 103 -9.40 -18.54 -18.46
N SER A 104 -9.73 -17.28 -18.75
CA SER A 104 -11.11 -16.86 -19.01
C SER A 104 -11.61 -17.14 -20.44
N ARG A 105 -10.84 -17.87 -21.25
CA ARG A 105 -11.13 -18.14 -22.68
C ARG A 105 -11.42 -16.86 -23.46
N GLY A 106 -10.76 -15.77 -23.09
CA GLY A 106 -10.86 -14.45 -23.69
C GLY A 106 -12.09 -13.65 -23.29
N TYR A 107 -12.84 -14.02 -22.24
CA TYR A 107 -13.91 -13.18 -21.69
C TYR A 107 -13.36 -11.98 -20.90
N PHE A 108 -12.34 -12.24 -20.06
CA PHE A 108 -11.64 -11.21 -19.27
C PHE A 108 -10.27 -10.89 -19.87
N GLY A 109 -9.68 -9.77 -19.44
CA GLY A 109 -8.38 -9.31 -19.91
C GLY A 109 -8.42 -8.74 -21.33
N ARG A 110 -9.60 -8.39 -21.86
CA ARG A 110 -9.72 -7.57 -23.08
C ARG A 110 -9.68 -6.10 -22.71
N ARG A 111 -8.74 -5.37 -23.30
CA ARG A 111 -8.60 -3.93 -23.07
C ARG A 111 -9.83 -3.20 -23.58
N THR A 112 -10.63 -2.66 -22.66
CA THR A 112 -11.75 -1.78 -23.00
C THR A 112 -11.50 -0.37 -22.48
N LYS A 113 -12.17 0.61 -23.10
CA LYS A 113 -11.89 2.05 -22.89
C LYS A 113 -12.09 2.49 -21.42
N ASN A 114 -13.07 1.90 -20.73
CA ASN A 114 -13.48 2.33 -19.37
C ASN A 114 -13.23 1.27 -18.27
N SER A 115 -12.63 0.12 -18.58
CA SER A 115 -12.48 -0.97 -17.61
C SER A 115 -11.63 -0.62 -16.39
N ILE A 116 -10.64 0.28 -16.51
CA ILE A 116 -9.82 0.70 -15.36
C ILE A 116 -10.68 1.34 -14.29
N ILE A 117 -11.69 2.14 -14.66
CA ILE A 117 -12.53 2.84 -13.68
C ILE A 117 -13.21 1.82 -12.78
N VAL A 118 -13.73 0.74 -13.37
CA VAL A 118 -14.35 -0.35 -12.62
C VAL A 118 -13.30 -1.17 -11.85
N ALA A 119 -12.11 -1.37 -12.42
CA ALA A 119 -11.09 -2.20 -11.80
C ALA A 119 -10.51 -1.57 -10.51
N TRP A 120 -10.24 -0.27 -10.52
CA TRP A 120 -9.72 0.40 -9.32
C TRP A 120 -10.79 0.51 -8.23
N THR A 121 -12.06 0.73 -8.59
CA THR A 121 -13.15 0.76 -7.59
C THR A 121 -13.36 -0.60 -6.95
N VAL A 122 -13.32 -1.70 -7.73
CA VAL A 122 -13.36 -3.06 -7.19
C VAL A 122 -12.16 -3.32 -6.28
N THR A 123 -10.96 -2.93 -6.71
CA THR A 123 -9.74 -3.09 -5.89
C THR A 123 -9.87 -2.37 -4.55
N PHE A 124 -10.32 -1.12 -4.59
CA PHE A 124 -10.55 -0.30 -3.40
C PHE A 124 -11.65 -0.88 -2.49
N ALA A 125 -12.78 -1.28 -3.07
CA ALA A 125 -13.88 -1.91 -2.34
C ALA A 125 -13.43 -3.21 -1.66
N CYS A 126 -12.60 -4.03 -2.31
CA CYS A 126 -12.03 -5.23 -1.71
C CYS A 126 -11.15 -4.90 -0.50
N GLN A 127 -10.32 -3.85 -0.57
CA GLN A 127 -9.48 -3.43 0.57
C GLN A 127 -10.33 -2.89 1.73
N LEU A 128 -11.39 -2.11 1.45
CA LEU A 128 -12.33 -1.68 2.47
C LEU A 128 -13.04 -2.88 3.11
N LEU A 129 -13.57 -3.78 2.29
CA LEU A 129 -14.33 -4.94 2.76
C LEU A 129 -13.46 -5.90 3.59
N ALA A 130 -12.18 -6.09 3.23
CA ALA A 130 -11.24 -6.87 4.03
C ALA A 130 -11.12 -6.31 5.45
N ASN A 131 -10.89 -5.00 5.59
CA ASN A 131 -10.78 -4.36 6.90
C ASN A 131 -12.11 -4.36 7.66
N ALA A 132 -13.25 -4.26 6.97
CA ALA A 132 -14.58 -4.33 7.59
C ALA A 132 -14.87 -5.73 8.15
N ILE A 133 -14.54 -6.79 7.40
CA ILE A 133 -14.68 -8.18 7.85
C ILE A 133 -13.77 -8.44 9.06
N ILE A 134 -12.53 -7.93 9.02
CA ILE A 134 -11.58 -8.07 10.13
C ILE A 134 -12.10 -7.36 11.38
N ALA A 135 -12.58 -6.13 11.26
CA ALA A 135 -13.15 -5.40 12.38
C ALA A 135 -14.36 -6.13 12.97
N GLY A 136 -15.26 -6.65 12.14
CA GLY A 136 -16.39 -7.46 12.58
C GLY A 136 -15.96 -8.78 13.24
N MET A 137 -14.95 -9.45 12.71
CA MET A 137 -14.40 -10.69 13.29
C MET A 137 -13.77 -10.44 14.67
N ILE A 138 -13.06 -9.34 14.83
CA ILE A 138 -12.46 -8.94 16.11
C ILE A 138 -13.57 -8.57 17.10
N GLY A 139 -14.51 -7.69 16.72
CA GLY A 139 -15.61 -7.29 17.60
C GLY A 139 -16.53 -8.45 18.00
N ASN A 140 -16.67 -9.48 17.16
CA ASN A 140 -17.41 -10.70 17.49
C ASN A 140 -16.60 -11.73 18.30
N THR A 141 -15.32 -11.45 18.58
CA THR A 141 -14.50 -12.33 19.42
C THR A 141 -14.87 -12.10 20.90
N PRO A 142 -15.10 -13.16 21.69
CA PRO A 142 -15.48 -13.02 23.10
C PRO A 142 -14.48 -12.15 23.87
N GLY A 143 -14.97 -11.08 24.53
CA GLY A 143 -14.15 -10.09 25.22
C GLY A 143 -13.91 -8.79 24.46
N TYR A 144 -14.22 -8.71 23.16
CA TYR A 144 -13.99 -7.51 22.32
C TYR A 144 -15.30 -6.82 21.89
N GLY A 145 -16.45 -7.34 22.32
CA GLY A 145 -17.77 -6.88 21.85
C GLY A 145 -18.13 -5.45 22.22
N HIS A 146 -17.47 -4.88 23.22
CA HIS A 146 -17.67 -3.50 23.66
C HIS A 146 -16.89 -2.48 22.81
N LEU A 147 -15.92 -2.91 22.00
CA LEU A 147 -15.08 -2.02 21.22
C LEU A 147 -15.85 -1.48 20.00
N ASN A 148 -15.56 -0.22 19.65
CA ASN A 148 -16.14 0.37 18.45
C ASN A 148 -15.46 -0.21 17.21
N MET A 149 -16.21 -0.99 16.43
CA MET A 149 -15.72 -1.63 15.20
C MET A 149 -15.19 -0.62 14.18
N LEU A 150 -15.70 0.61 14.15
CA LEU A 150 -15.22 1.64 13.23
C LEU A 150 -13.76 2.03 13.52
N HIS A 151 -13.40 2.11 14.80
CA HIS A 151 -12.04 2.43 15.21
C HIS A 151 -11.08 1.30 14.88
N ILE A 152 -11.47 0.04 15.18
CA ILE A 152 -10.72 -1.16 14.78
C ILE A 152 -10.48 -1.17 13.27
N PHE A 153 -11.55 -0.98 12.49
CA PHE A 153 -11.50 -0.88 11.04
C PHE A 153 -10.46 0.14 10.57
N THR A 154 -10.50 1.35 11.11
CA THR A 154 -9.56 2.43 10.71
C THR A 154 -8.13 2.17 11.14
N VAL A 155 -7.88 1.55 12.30
CA VAL A 155 -6.52 1.20 12.75
C VAL A 155 -5.88 0.20 11.76
N TYR A 156 -6.60 -0.85 11.38
CA TYR A 156 -6.08 -1.85 10.44
C TYR A 156 -5.88 -1.33 9.02
N MET A 157 -6.57 -0.25 8.62
CA MET A 157 -6.27 0.42 7.35
C MET A 157 -4.85 0.99 7.29
N THR A 158 -4.27 1.34 8.42
CA THR A 158 -2.91 1.90 8.49
C THR A 158 -1.81 0.85 8.31
N ARG A 159 -2.16 -0.44 8.17
CA ARG A 159 -1.21 -1.55 8.01
C ARG A 159 -0.23 -1.30 6.86
N PRO A 160 1.07 -1.60 7.04
CA PRO A 160 2.05 -1.49 5.97
C PRO A 160 1.72 -2.46 4.83
N ARG A 161 1.79 -1.97 3.59
CA ARG A 161 1.53 -2.74 2.36
C ARG A 161 2.64 -2.45 1.36
N PHE A 162 3.15 -3.46 0.67
CA PHE A 162 4.27 -3.27 -0.27
C PHE A 162 4.12 -4.01 -1.61
N HIS A 163 3.08 -4.82 -1.78
CA HIS A 163 2.83 -5.56 -3.03
C HIS A 163 2.71 -4.64 -4.28
N PHE A 164 2.29 -3.39 -4.12
CA PHE A 164 2.23 -2.42 -5.24
C PHE A 164 3.60 -2.04 -5.79
N ILE A 165 4.68 -2.18 -5.00
CA ILE A 165 6.07 -1.99 -5.45
C ILE A 165 6.44 -3.06 -6.47
N VAL A 166 6.07 -4.31 -6.19
CA VAL A 166 6.29 -5.44 -7.11
C VAL A 166 5.58 -5.18 -8.44
N LEU A 167 4.33 -4.70 -8.40
CA LEU A 167 3.60 -4.31 -9.60
C LEU A 167 4.26 -3.15 -10.36
N ALA A 168 4.79 -2.15 -9.65
CA ALA A 168 5.50 -1.02 -10.25
C ALA A 168 6.74 -1.49 -11.02
N LEU A 169 7.53 -2.39 -10.41
CA LEU A 169 8.71 -3.02 -11.02
C LEU A 169 8.32 -3.86 -12.24
N LEU A 170 7.35 -4.77 -12.08
CA LEU A 170 6.88 -5.65 -13.16
C LEU A 170 6.32 -4.85 -14.34
N ARG A 171 5.55 -3.79 -14.08
CA ARG A 171 5.06 -2.87 -15.11
C ARG A 171 6.20 -2.23 -15.90
N SER A 172 7.31 -1.92 -15.25
CA SER A 172 8.41 -1.17 -15.86
C SER A 172 9.39 -2.07 -16.61
N LEU A 173 9.58 -3.31 -16.12
CA LEU A 173 10.59 -4.25 -16.59
C LEU A 173 10.03 -5.33 -17.53
N VAL A 174 8.77 -5.75 -17.36
CA VAL A 174 8.19 -6.86 -18.14
C VAL A 174 7.39 -6.33 -19.32
N GLY A 175 7.99 -6.39 -20.50
CA GLY A 175 7.31 -6.18 -21.78
C GLY A 175 7.21 -7.48 -22.57
N ILE A 176 6.04 -7.76 -23.15
CA ILE A 176 5.77 -9.00 -23.90
C ILE A 176 5.34 -8.65 -25.32
N LYS A 177 5.75 -9.47 -26.30
CA LYS A 177 5.26 -9.35 -27.67
C LYS A 177 3.79 -9.75 -27.73
N ARG A 178 2.94 -8.83 -28.14
CA ARG A 178 1.49 -9.04 -28.25
C ARG A 178 1.16 -10.06 -29.37
N PRO A 179 0.36 -11.10 -29.10
CA PRO A 179 -0.10 -12.03 -30.13
C PRO A 179 -1.15 -11.39 -31.04
N ARG A 180 -1.20 -11.80 -32.32
CA ARG A 180 -2.07 -11.24 -33.38
C ARG A 180 -3.56 -11.31 -33.05
N GLU A 181 -3.99 -12.26 -32.21
CA GLU A 181 -5.38 -12.40 -31.77
C GLU A 181 -5.84 -11.24 -30.88
N TRP A 182 -4.91 -10.61 -30.16
CA TRP A 182 -5.18 -9.47 -29.29
C TRP A 182 -5.25 -8.14 -30.05
N ASP A 183 -4.81 -8.10 -31.31
CA ASP A 183 -4.84 -6.91 -32.17
C ASP A 183 -6.27 -6.50 -32.59
N LYS A 184 -7.30 -7.28 -32.24
CA LYS A 184 -8.71 -6.91 -32.48
C LYS A 184 -9.19 -5.75 -31.61
N THR A 185 -8.39 -5.28 -30.64
CA THR A 185 -8.74 -4.10 -29.83
C THR A 185 -8.64 -2.83 -30.68
N THR A 186 -9.73 -2.05 -30.74
CA THR A 186 -9.95 -0.87 -31.60
C THR A 186 -9.08 0.36 -31.30
N ILE A 187 -8.09 0.24 -30.41
CA ILE A 187 -7.51 1.40 -29.69
C ILE A 187 -6.18 1.91 -30.31
N ILE A 188 -5.53 1.17 -31.21
CA ILE A 188 -4.15 1.51 -31.62
C ILE A 188 -3.95 1.52 -33.14
N ASN A 189 -3.30 2.58 -33.63
CA ASN A 189 -2.92 2.78 -35.01
C ASN A 189 -1.72 1.86 -35.37
N ARG A 190 -1.97 0.83 -36.19
CA ARG A 190 -1.07 -0.30 -36.49
C ARG A 190 0.33 0.06 -37.03
N ARG A 191 0.53 1.28 -37.53
CA ARG A 191 1.76 1.69 -38.22
C ARG A 191 2.90 2.12 -37.28
N LEU A 192 2.63 2.35 -35.99
CA LEU A 192 3.58 2.94 -35.04
C LEU A 192 3.96 2.04 -33.86
N ASP A 193 3.40 0.83 -33.77
CA ASP A 193 3.51 -0.01 -32.58
C ASP A 193 4.60 -1.09 -32.73
N ASN A 194 5.56 -1.12 -31.81
CA ASN A 194 6.58 -2.17 -31.69
C ASN A 194 6.00 -3.53 -31.21
N ARG A 195 4.67 -3.62 -31.04
CA ARG A 195 3.92 -4.79 -30.53
C ARG A 195 4.34 -5.21 -29.13
N VAL A 196 4.90 -4.30 -28.34
CA VAL A 196 5.30 -4.58 -26.95
C VAL A 196 4.17 -4.12 -26.03
N GLU A 197 3.62 -5.07 -25.28
CA GLU A 197 2.61 -4.82 -24.25
C GLU A 197 3.19 -5.04 -22.87
N PHE A 198 2.83 -4.15 -21.95
CA PHE A 198 3.13 -4.31 -20.53
C PHE A 198 1.90 -4.94 -19.85
N PRO A 199 1.98 -6.23 -19.46
CA PRO A 199 0.82 -6.99 -19.02
C PRO A 199 0.31 -6.55 -17.64
N PHE A 200 1.19 -5.96 -16.81
CA PHE A 200 0.90 -5.54 -15.44
C PHE A 200 0.37 -4.10 -15.34
N THR A 201 0.29 -3.36 -16.45
CA THR A 201 -0.06 -1.94 -16.47
C THR A 201 -1.41 -1.66 -15.83
N ASP A 202 -2.43 -2.44 -16.21
CA ASP A 202 -3.81 -2.19 -15.79
C ASP A 202 -3.99 -2.54 -14.29
N SER A 203 -3.46 -3.69 -13.83
CA SER A 203 -3.39 -4.05 -12.39
C SER A 203 -2.63 -3.03 -11.56
N TYR A 204 -1.46 -2.59 -12.02
CA TYR A 204 -0.69 -1.56 -11.32
C TYR A 204 -1.51 -0.28 -11.12
N ILE A 205 -2.18 0.22 -12.17
CA ILE A 205 -2.97 1.46 -12.07
C ILE A 205 -4.10 1.29 -11.05
N ALA A 206 -4.82 0.16 -11.12
CA ALA A 206 -5.91 -0.13 -10.21
C ALA A 206 -5.44 -0.22 -8.75
N THR A 207 -4.37 -0.97 -8.49
CA THR A 207 -3.79 -1.15 -7.16
C THR A 207 -3.26 0.16 -6.61
N VAL A 208 -2.45 0.91 -7.37
CA VAL A 208 -1.85 2.15 -6.87
C VAL A 208 -2.89 3.25 -6.63
N ALA A 209 -3.94 3.34 -7.45
CA ALA A 209 -5.05 4.26 -7.18
C ALA A 209 -5.79 3.88 -5.88
N SER A 210 -6.05 2.58 -5.67
CA SER A 210 -6.65 2.07 -4.43
C SER A 210 -5.78 2.34 -3.21
N GLU A 211 -4.48 2.03 -3.27
CA GLU A 211 -3.54 2.24 -2.17
C GLU A 211 -3.37 3.71 -1.82
N MET A 212 -3.36 4.59 -2.82
CA MET A 212 -3.33 6.04 -2.61
C MET A 212 -4.54 6.51 -1.79
N LEU A 213 -5.76 6.04 -2.10
CA LEU A 213 -6.96 6.35 -1.32
C LEU A 213 -6.88 5.81 0.10
N MET A 214 -6.37 4.59 0.26
CA MET A 214 -6.17 3.99 1.58
C MET A 214 -5.15 4.75 2.42
N PHE A 215 -4.07 5.26 1.83
CA PHE A 215 -3.10 6.12 2.52
C PHE A 215 -3.71 7.47 2.91
N ILE A 216 -4.59 8.04 2.08
CA ILE A 216 -5.32 9.27 2.44
C ILE A 216 -6.21 9.02 3.66
N ILE A 217 -6.97 7.93 3.67
CA ILE A 217 -7.83 7.58 4.81
C ILE A 217 -6.99 7.34 6.06
N SER A 218 -5.90 6.58 5.94
CA SER A 218 -4.95 6.33 7.04
C SER A 218 -4.38 7.63 7.59
N ALA A 219 -3.91 8.54 6.73
CA ALA A 219 -3.33 9.82 7.13
C ALA A 219 -4.35 10.73 7.84
N ILE A 220 -5.60 10.77 7.35
CA ILE A 220 -6.68 11.51 8.00
C ILE A 220 -6.98 10.91 9.36
N PHE A 221 -7.11 9.58 9.46
CA PHE A 221 -7.41 8.92 10.73
C PHE A 221 -6.30 9.15 11.76
N THR A 222 -5.05 8.84 11.43
CA THR A 222 -3.92 9.00 12.36
C THR A 222 -3.73 10.47 12.73
N GLY A 223 -3.81 11.39 11.76
CA GLY A 223 -3.69 12.82 12.02
C GLY A 223 -4.80 13.39 12.90
N VAL A 224 -6.06 13.04 12.63
CA VAL A 224 -7.21 13.53 13.40
C VAL A 224 -7.21 12.98 14.82
N THR A 225 -7.01 11.68 14.99
CA THR A 225 -6.97 11.06 16.32
C THR A 225 -5.78 11.57 17.14
N TRP A 226 -4.62 11.75 16.51
CA TRP A 226 -3.44 12.33 17.17
C TRP A 226 -3.59 13.81 17.54
N HIS A 227 -4.30 14.59 16.73
CA HIS A 227 -4.56 16.00 17.05
C HIS A 227 -5.60 16.16 18.18
N ARG A 228 -6.57 15.25 18.27
CA ARG A 228 -7.54 15.21 19.39
C ARG A 228 -6.89 14.76 20.69
N TYR A 229 -5.90 13.88 20.59
CA TYR A 229 -5.13 13.43 21.74
C TYR A 229 -4.51 14.65 22.45
N PRO A 230 -4.68 14.85 23.77
CA PRO A 230 -4.20 16.04 24.49
C PRO A 230 -2.67 16.25 24.36
N LYS A 231 -2.23 17.52 24.25
CA LYS A 231 -0.84 17.93 23.94
C LYS A 231 0.14 18.04 25.13
N PHE A 232 -0.27 17.67 26.35
CA PHE A 232 0.50 17.95 27.57
C PHE A 232 1.76 17.06 27.66
N GLU A 233 2.72 17.45 28.52
CA GLU A 233 4.08 16.92 28.77
C GLU A 233 4.17 15.38 28.84
N MET A 234 3.91 14.71 27.72
CA MET A 234 3.97 13.27 27.57
C MET A 234 5.12 12.95 26.64
N SER A 235 6.13 12.29 27.19
CA SER A 235 7.24 11.71 26.45
C SER A 235 6.75 10.81 25.31
N ALA A 236 5.61 10.12 25.47
CA ALA A 236 5.00 9.30 24.43
C ALA A 236 4.56 10.10 23.20
N ARG A 237 4.15 11.37 23.38
CA ARG A 237 3.77 12.22 22.26
C ARG A 237 4.99 12.60 21.43
N GLU A 238 6.05 13.06 22.08
CA GLU A 238 7.30 13.41 21.41
C GLU A 238 7.91 12.21 20.68
N TYR A 239 7.78 11.02 21.27
CA TYR A 239 8.23 9.75 20.68
C TYR A 239 7.55 9.41 19.34
N MET A 240 6.25 9.72 19.20
CA MET A 240 5.45 9.36 18.03
C MET A 240 5.21 10.47 17.03
N ASP A 241 5.35 11.75 17.42
CA ASP A 241 4.93 12.89 16.61
C ASP A 241 5.60 12.91 15.23
N ASP A 242 6.92 12.67 15.17
CA ASP A 242 7.68 12.61 13.92
C ASP A 242 7.13 11.54 12.97
N HIS A 243 6.85 10.34 13.48
CA HIS A 243 6.34 9.22 12.66
C HIS A 243 4.92 9.48 12.16
N ILE A 244 4.08 10.13 12.96
CA ILE A 244 2.71 10.48 12.56
C ILE A 244 2.74 11.57 11.50
N ASN A 245 3.60 12.58 11.67
CA ASN A 245 3.85 13.60 10.66
C ASN A 245 4.32 12.95 9.35
N TYR A 246 5.24 11.97 9.41
CA TYR A 246 5.64 11.23 8.22
C TYR A 246 4.49 10.43 7.59
N VAL A 247 3.69 9.70 8.37
CA VAL A 247 2.51 8.97 7.87
C VAL A 247 1.54 9.91 7.16
N SER A 248 1.31 11.11 7.70
CA SER A 248 0.45 12.12 7.08
C SER A 248 0.98 12.62 5.72
N SER A 249 2.30 12.58 5.51
CA SER A 249 2.95 13.00 4.26
C SER A 249 2.97 11.93 3.17
N ILE A 250 2.75 10.65 3.51
CA ILE A 250 2.82 9.51 2.59
C ILE A 250 1.97 9.69 1.33
N PRO A 251 0.70 10.14 1.40
CA PRO A 251 -0.10 10.35 0.19
C PRO A 251 0.56 11.35 -0.77
N GLY A 252 1.17 12.42 -0.23
CA GLY A 252 1.91 13.40 -1.04
C GLY A 252 3.10 12.78 -1.76
N VAL A 253 3.92 12.01 -1.04
CA VAL A 253 5.08 11.30 -1.61
C VAL A 253 4.65 10.30 -2.68
N MET A 254 3.59 9.53 -2.41
CA MET A 254 3.03 8.57 -3.36
C MET A 254 2.48 9.28 -4.62
N CYS A 255 1.79 10.42 -4.46
CA CYS A 255 1.32 11.24 -5.58
C CYS A 255 2.48 11.66 -6.49
N LEU A 256 3.55 12.20 -5.90
CA LEU A 256 4.75 12.60 -6.64
C LEU A 256 5.39 11.42 -7.36
N CYS A 257 5.46 10.26 -6.71
CA CYS A 257 5.98 9.03 -7.30
C CYS A 257 5.15 8.59 -8.51
N ILE A 258 3.82 8.63 -8.38
CA ILE A 258 2.88 8.31 -9.45
C ILE A 258 3.04 9.28 -10.62
N LEU A 259 3.12 10.59 -10.37
CA LEU A 259 3.20 11.59 -11.44
C LEU A 259 4.54 11.57 -12.17
N GLY A 260 5.64 11.38 -11.43
CA GLY A 260 7.01 11.48 -11.94
C GLY A 260 7.61 10.19 -12.49
N PHE A 261 7.42 9.06 -11.82
CA PHE A 261 8.25 7.86 -12.04
C PHE A 261 7.50 6.64 -12.56
N VAL A 262 6.22 6.44 -12.19
CA VAL A 262 5.41 5.35 -12.75
C VAL A 262 4.00 5.87 -13.06
N PRO A 263 3.87 6.62 -14.18
CA PRO A 263 2.68 7.41 -14.49
C PRO A 263 1.46 6.54 -14.77
N ILE A 264 0.40 6.75 -13.97
CA ILE A 264 -0.92 6.15 -14.21
C ILE A 264 -1.58 6.69 -15.49
N TYR A 265 -1.26 7.92 -15.89
CA TYR A 265 -1.82 8.57 -17.08
C TYR A 265 -1.26 7.99 -18.39
N LYS A 266 -0.18 7.21 -18.34
CA LYS A 266 0.36 6.49 -19.51
C LYS A 266 -0.10 5.04 -19.50
N ARG A 267 -1.33 4.83 -19.94
CA ARG A 267 -1.90 3.48 -20.13
C ARG A 267 -1.41 2.81 -21.43
N TYR A 268 -1.10 3.60 -22.46
CA TYR A 268 -0.79 3.12 -23.82
C TYR A 268 0.61 3.54 -24.29
N GLY A 269 1.33 2.61 -24.90
CA GLY A 269 2.73 2.79 -25.32
C GLY A 269 3.73 2.60 -24.17
N ASP A 270 5.02 2.61 -24.50
CA ASP A 270 6.10 2.53 -23.52
C ASP A 270 5.88 3.55 -22.39
N ALA A 271 5.95 3.07 -21.13
CA ALA A 271 5.83 3.92 -19.93
C ALA A 271 6.75 5.16 -19.98
N PHE A 272 7.84 5.05 -20.75
CA PHE A 272 8.74 6.13 -21.14
C PHE A 272 8.84 6.11 -22.67
N PRO A 273 8.10 6.97 -23.39
CA PRO A 273 8.46 7.22 -24.78
C PRO A 273 9.90 7.72 -24.76
N VAL A 274 10.71 7.22 -25.69
CA VAL A 274 12.01 7.83 -25.99
C VAL A 274 11.73 9.23 -26.50
N GLU A 275 11.67 10.18 -25.56
CA GLU A 275 11.75 11.63 -25.72
C GLU A 275 11.08 12.24 -26.95
N GLY A 276 10.04 13.04 -26.68
CA GLY A 276 9.67 14.14 -27.57
C GLY A 276 8.31 13.96 -28.25
N ARG A 277 7.39 14.86 -27.87
CA ARG A 277 6.32 15.44 -28.69
C ARG A 277 5.66 14.53 -29.72
N ARG A 278 4.38 14.27 -29.47
CA ARG A 278 3.37 13.67 -30.36
C ARG A 278 3.23 14.28 -31.78
N TYR A 279 4.06 15.24 -32.18
CA TYR A 279 3.97 15.91 -33.49
C TYR A 279 5.30 16.07 -34.26
N GLU A 280 6.44 15.60 -33.73
CA GLU A 280 7.72 15.67 -34.48
C GLU A 280 8.17 14.33 -35.06
N ALA A 281 7.34 13.29 -34.91
CA ALA A 281 7.57 11.95 -35.42
C ALA A 281 7.41 11.84 -36.95
N ALA A 282 7.60 12.90 -37.73
CA ALA A 282 7.81 12.81 -39.18
C ALA A 282 9.27 13.09 -39.58
N ARG A 283 10.02 13.86 -38.78
CA ARG A 283 11.39 14.31 -39.15
C ARG A 283 12.54 13.47 -38.59
N ARG A 284 12.28 12.56 -37.64
CA ARG A 284 13.32 11.73 -37.00
C ARG A 284 13.29 10.25 -37.36
N TRP A 285 12.41 9.84 -38.27
CA TRP A 285 12.51 8.52 -38.87
C TRP A 285 13.71 8.57 -39.79
N GLY A 286 14.76 7.81 -39.46
CA GLY A 286 15.93 7.62 -40.30
C GLY A 286 15.56 6.86 -41.57
N ALA A 287 14.75 7.48 -42.43
CA ALA A 287 14.63 7.11 -43.82
C ALA A 287 15.94 7.55 -44.48
N SER A 288 16.91 6.66 -44.55
CA SER A 288 18.01 6.81 -45.49
C SER A 288 17.49 6.32 -46.84
N VAL A 289 17.43 7.20 -47.82
CA VAL A 289 17.30 6.81 -49.22
C VAL A 289 18.68 6.34 -49.63
N ALA A 290 18.82 5.05 -49.93
CA ALA A 290 20.07 4.54 -50.49
C ALA A 290 20.23 5.11 -51.91
N ALA A 291 21.47 5.19 -52.41
CA ALA A 291 21.76 5.77 -53.74
C ALA A 291 21.05 5.03 -54.90
N ASP A 292 20.54 3.83 -54.64
CA ASP A 292 19.71 3.01 -55.54
C ASP A 292 18.22 3.40 -55.55
N GLY A 293 17.82 4.44 -54.82
CA GLY A 293 16.42 4.89 -54.72
C GLY A 293 15.56 4.07 -53.76
N THR A 294 16.12 3.09 -53.05
CA THR A 294 15.36 2.31 -52.07
C THR A 294 15.25 3.05 -50.74
N THR A 295 14.03 3.14 -50.22
CA THR A 295 13.78 3.72 -48.88
C THR A 295 13.82 2.63 -47.83
N ARG A 296 14.84 2.65 -46.96
CA ARG A 296 14.90 1.77 -45.79
C ARG A 296 14.45 2.54 -44.56
N ILE A 297 13.28 2.19 -44.02
CA ILE A 297 12.78 2.71 -42.75
C ILE A 297 13.33 1.82 -41.64
N GLY A 298 14.50 2.18 -41.11
CA GLY A 298 15.12 1.49 -39.98
C GLY A 298 15.00 2.30 -38.69
N VAL A 299 14.37 1.73 -37.66
CA VAL A 299 14.46 2.31 -36.30
C VAL A 299 15.88 2.09 -35.78
N LYS A 300 16.65 3.17 -35.58
CA LYS A 300 18.04 3.10 -35.12
C LYS A 300 18.16 2.34 -33.80
N ARG A 301 18.99 1.28 -33.76
CA ARG A 301 19.27 0.40 -32.59
C ARG A 301 19.68 1.18 -31.31
N ASN A 302 20.27 2.36 -31.45
CA ASN A 302 20.65 3.22 -30.32
C ASN A 302 19.45 3.82 -29.55
N VAL A 303 18.29 3.98 -30.21
CA VAL A 303 17.05 4.52 -29.60
C VAL A 303 16.49 3.53 -28.58
N TYR A 304 16.60 2.22 -28.86
CA TYR A 304 16.15 1.16 -27.95
C TYR A 304 16.95 1.09 -26.64
N LYS A 305 18.27 1.28 -26.71
CA LYS A 305 19.11 1.31 -25.50
C LYS A 305 18.73 2.46 -24.57
N GLY A 306 18.48 3.66 -25.13
CA GLY A 306 18.00 4.81 -24.35
C GLY A 306 16.63 4.59 -23.69
N ALA A 307 15.71 3.92 -24.39
CA ALA A 307 14.40 3.55 -23.85
C ALA A 307 14.51 2.61 -22.64
N ALA A 308 15.34 1.57 -22.77
CA ALA A 308 15.55 0.59 -21.73
C ALA A 308 16.21 1.21 -20.48
N VAL A 309 17.22 2.06 -20.67
CA VAL A 309 17.87 2.78 -19.56
C VAL A 309 16.89 3.68 -18.82
N LYS A 310 16.05 4.43 -19.54
CA LYS A 310 15.02 5.29 -18.91
C LYS A 310 14.00 4.47 -18.11
N ARG A 311 13.58 3.31 -18.61
CA ARG A 311 12.68 2.38 -17.88
C ARG A 311 13.32 1.85 -16.61
N ILE A 312 14.57 1.38 -16.70
CA ILE A 312 15.28 0.85 -15.53
C ILE A 312 15.48 1.97 -14.51
N GLY A 313 15.91 3.15 -14.95
CA GLY A 313 16.09 4.32 -14.07
C GLY A 313 14.79 4.73 -13.37
N SER A 314 13.65 4.76 -14.09
CA SER A 314 12.36 5.05 -13.47
C SER A 314 11.93 3.95 -12.50
N ALA A 315 12.14 2.68 -12.84
CA ALA A 315 11.76 1.55 -12.03
C ALA A 315 12.52 1.57 -10.69
N VAL A 316 13.82 1.85 -10.75
CA VAL A 316 14.68 2.00 -9.57
C VAL A 316 14.23 3.19 -8.73
N ALA A 317 14.05 4.37 -9.33
CA ALA A 317 13.61 5.55 -8.60
C ALA A 317 12.23 5.37 -7.95
N ALA A 318 11.30 4.73 -8.66
CA ALA A 318 9.98 4.39 -8.14
C ALA A 318 10.06 3.38 -6.99
N ALA A 319 10.87 2.33 -7.13
CA ALA A 319 11.06 1.34 -6.07
C ALA A 319 11.67 1.96 -4.82
N LEU A 320 12.61 2.91 -4.97
CA LEU A 320 13.18 3.64 -3.85
C LEU A 320 12.16 4.54 -3.16
N LEU A 321 11.38 5.33 -3.91
CA LEU A 321 10.39 6.24 -3.35
C LEU A 321 9.18 5.52 -2.75
N MET A 322 8.68 4.48 -3.41
CA MET A 322 7.62 3.65 -2.86
C MET A 322 8.13 2.81 -1.68
N GLY A 323 9.36 2.30 -1.76
CA GLY A 323 10.04 1.63 -0.66
C GLY A 323 10.13 2.53 0.56
N TYR A 324 10.51 3.80 0.38
CA TYR A 324 10.48 4.81 1.43
C TYR A 324 9.10 4.94 2.08
N ALA A 325 8.02 5.07 1.29
CA ALA A 325 6.67 5.14 1.84
C ALA A 325 6.32 3.91 2.70
N THR A 326 6.70 2.70 2.27
CA THR A 326 6.47 1.47 3.02
C THR A 326 7.31 1.37 4.29
N LEU A 327 8.55 1.86 4.26
CA LEU A 327 9.43 1.91 5.43
C LEU A 327 8.87 2.87 6.50
N VAL A 328 8.29 4.00 6.09
CA VAL A 328 7.63 4.94 7.02
C VAL A 328 6.42 4.29 7.69
N GLN A 329 5.59 3.54 6.95
CA GLN A 329 4.47 2.81 7.57
C GLN A 329 4.97 1.74 8.54
N TRP A 330 6.05 1.04 8.18
CA TRP A 330 6.64 0.04 9.04
C TRP A 330 7.20 0.65 10.32
N SER A 331 7.94 1.75 10.21
CA SER A 331 8.50 2.44 11.38
C SER A 331 7.41 3.01 12.30
N TYR A 332 6.33 3.55 11.72
CA TYR A 332 5.15 3.94 12.49
C TYR A 332 4.59 2.78 13.31
N TRP A 333 4.39 1.61 12.70
CA TRP A 333 3.88 0.44 13.42
C TRP A 333 4.86 -0.10 14.46
N THR A 334 6.17 -0.10 14.19
CA THR A 334 7.17 -0.49 15.19
C THR A 334 7.06 0.37 16.43
N ARG A 335 7.03 1.71 16.28
CA ARG A 335 6.91 2.64 17.40
C ARG A 335 5.54 2.53 18.09
N LEU A 336 4.48 2.34 17.32
CA LEU A 336 3.14 2.13 17.89
C LEU A 336 3.11 0.89 18.78
N LEU A 337 3.73 -0.22 18.39
CA LEU A 337 3.71 -1.48 19.14
C LEU A 337 4.61 -1.48 20.37
N GLU A 338 5.42 -0.44 20.56
CA GLU A 338 6.28 -0.26 21.73
C GLU A 338 5.56 0.46 22.89
N LEU A 339 4.41 1.09 22.64
CA LEU A 339 3.72 1.94 23.60
C LEU A 339 2.61 1.28 24.45
N PRO A 340 1.68 0.49 23.87
CA PRO A 340 0.36 0.29 24.46
C PRO A 340 0.28 -0.87 25.46
N GLY A 341 1.32 -1.70 25.60
CA GLY A 341 1.26 -2.89 26.43
C GLY A 341 0.11 -3.81 26.03
N VAL A 342 -0.74 -4.15 26.99
CA VAL A 342 -1.95 -4.94 26.75
C VAL A 342 -3.13 -4.16 26.13
N LEU A 343 -3.03 -2.84 25.96
CA LEU A 343 -4.07 -2.05 25.28
C LEU A 343 -4.16 -2.35 23.77
N PHE A 344 -3.17 -3.03 23.21
CA PHE A 344 -3.21 -3.52 21.83
C PHE A 344 -2.93 -5.03 21.81
N CYS A 345 -3.99 -5.81 21.91
CA CYS A 345 -4.01 -7.25 21.96
C CYS A 345 -4.98 -7.77 20.87
N PRO A 346 -4.57 -7.81 19.60
CA PRO A 346 -5.45 -8.23 18.52
C PRO A 346 -5.66 -9.76 18.49
N PRO A 347 -6.91 -10.25 18.42
CA PRO A 347 -7.18 -11.68 18.28
C PRO A 347 -7.10 -12.15 16.83
N LYS A 348 -6.97 -13.46 16.61
CA LYS A 348 -7.15 -14.13 15.30
C LYS A 348 -6.27 -13.56 14.18
N MET A 349 -5.00 -13.32 14.49
CA MET A 349 -4.05 -12.74 13.54
C MET A 349 -4.00 -13.56 12.24
N ILE A 350 -3.92 -14.88 12.32
CA ILE A 350 -3.84 -15.76 11.14
C ILE A 350 -5.02 -15.53 10.18
N GLU A 351 -6.24 -15.50 10.71
CA GLU A 351 -7.47 -15.29 9.96
C GLU A 351 -7.48 -13.90 9.31
N THR A 352 -7.00 -12.86 9.99
CA THR A 352 -6.88 -11.52 9.38
C THR A 352 -5.93 -11.51 8.19
N GLY A 353 -4.80 -12.21 8.26
CA GLY A 353 -3.86 -12.36 7.14
C GLY A 353 -4.43 -13.10 5.95
N VAL A 354 -5.24 -14.14 6.19
CA VAL A 354 -5.94 -14.86 5.12
C VAL A 354 -6.93 -13.93 4.42
N ILE A 355 -7.74 -13.19 5.17
CA ILE A 355 -8.70 -12.22 4.62
C ILE A 355 -7.97 -11.17 3.78
N TRP A 356 -6.93 -10.54 4.32
CA TRP A 356 -6.13 -9.56 3.55
C TRP A 356 -5.57 -10.16 2.27
N THR A 357 -5.05 -11.38 2.31
CA THR A 357 -4.49 -12.06 1.14
C THR A 357 -5.56 -12.28 0.08
N VAL A 358 -6.68 -12.90 0.43
CA VAL A 358 -7.77 -13.23 -0.50
C VAL A 358 -8.32 -11.97 -1.17
N PHE A 359 -8.68 -10.95 -0.38
CA PHE A 359 -9.27 -9.73 -0.92
C PHE A 359 -8.27 -8.91 -1.77
N THR A 360 -6.98 -8.91 -1.41
CA THR A 360 -5.96 -8.26 -2.23
C THR A 360 -5.80 -8.95 -3.58
N LEU A 361 -5.79 -10.28 -3.61
CA LEU A 361 -5.70 -11.03 -4.86
C LEU A 361 -6.93 -10.84 -5.76
N ILE A 362 -8.12 -10.77 -5.19
CA ILE A 362 -9.36 -10.46 -5.93
C ILE A 362 -9.27 -9.05 -6.55
N GLY A 363 -8.82 -8.05 -5.79
CA GLY A 363 -8.63 -6.69 -6.32
C GLY A 363 -7.61 -6.64 -7.46
N VAL A 364 -6.46 -7.27 -7.29
CA VAL A 364 -5.40 -7.35 -8.31
C VAL A 364 -5.88 -8.08 -9.57
N LEU A 365 -6.67 -9.14 -9.40
CA LEU A 365 -7.29 -9.89 -10.49
C LEU A 365 -8.30 -9.02 -11.26
N ALA A 366 -9.10 -8.19 -10.57
CA ALA A 366 -10.00 -7.23 -11.22
C ALA A 366 -9.22 -6.23 -12.08
N GLY A 367 -8.05 -5.78 -11.60
CA GLY A 367 -7.07 -5.02 -12.37
C GLY A 367 -6.62 -5.72 -13.66
N ALA A 368 -6.29 -7.01 -13.59
CA ALA A 368 -5.80 -7.78 -14.73
C ALA A 368 -6.93 -8.16 -15.72
N ALA A 369 -8.15 -8.29 -15.22
CA ALA A 369 -9.33 -8.59 -16.01
C ALA A 369 -9.82 -7.40 -16.85
N SER A 370 -9.38 -6.18 -16.50
CA SER A 370 -9.69 -4.93 -17.20
C SER A 370 -8.95 -4.75 -18.53
#